data_AF-A0A2U9B9F4-F1
#
_entry.id   AF-A0A2U9B9F4-F1
#
_cell.length_a   1.000
_cell.length_b   1.000
_cell.length_c   1.000
_cell.angle_alpha   90.00
_cell.angle_beta   90.00
_cell.angle_gamma   90.00
#
_symmetry.space_group_name_H-M   'P 1'
#
loop_
_entity.id
_entity.type
_entity.pdbx_description
1 polymer ?
#
loop_
_entity_poly.entity_id
_entity_poly.type
_entity_poly.pdbx_seq_one_letter_code
_entity_poly.pdbx_strand_id
1 'polypeptide(L)'
;MAEHNDDSFAIEVILPDDGRAAPCCPHGPTLLFEKVGKGGERDRRFYACSACRDRKDCSFFQWEDDKVSEARLLAREAENRLKRPQFSQQQYCTRFRKFASLPADEKKFCQDCQLLPLPGERDAHSSHRCTAVTVAQLGRPSVLLRPLDNKKSNAQYLFADRSTNFLLDTLAGLGYRKVLCVGTPRLQELIKLRNLEQKHEPMKSLLLDIDFRYAQFYSQDEFCHYNMFNHHFFGGEASSVVLQAFLRESDGEKAVMVADPPFGGLVKPLANSFSLISQTWRKLQSSDSSDADMPMMWIFPYFFEPRIRECLPSFTMLDYQVDYDNHPLYKHGKTGRKQSPVRLFTNICPKDVVLPKEESYRY
;
A
#
# COMPACT_ATOMS: atom_id res chain seq x y z
N MET A 1 -27.51 8.84 28.88
CA MET A 1 -27.66 7.38 28.70
C MET A 1 -26.27 6.83 28.43
N ALA A 2 -25.75 6.02 29.35
CA ALA A 2 -24.40 5.50 29.30
C ALA A 2 -24.22 4.59 28.08
N GLU A 3 -23.20 4.87 27.26
CA GLU A 3 -22.71 3.92 26.25
C GLU A 3 -22.15 2.71 27.00
N HIS A 4 -22.91 1.61 26.98
CA HIS A 4 -22.38 0.30 27.37
C HIS A 4 -21.29 -0.08 26.38
N ASN A 5 -20.04 0.13 26.78
CA ASN A 5 -18.88 -0.39 26.08
C ASN A 5 -18.87 -1.91 26.33
N ASP A 6 -19.37 -2.66 25.36
CA ASP A 6 -19.47 -4.12 25.42
C ASP A 6 -18.10 -4.76 25.21
N ASP A 7 -17.26 -4.71 26.25
CA ASP A 7 -15.91 -5.31 26.35
C ASP A 7 -15.94 -6.86 26.45
N SER A 8 -16.95 -7.53 25.87
CA SER A 8 -17.18 -8.97 26.03
C SER A 8 -16.87 -9.82 24.78
N PHE A 9 -16.62 -9.20 23.62
CA PHE A 9 -16.39 -9.92 22.35
C PHE A 9 -15.11 -9.48 21.62
N ALA A 10 -14.30 -10.45 21.17
CA ALA A 10 -13.23 -10.24 20.20
C ALA A 10 -13.79 -10.34 18.78
N ILE A 11 -13.28 -9.56 17.82
CA ILE A 11 -13.67 -9.65 16.41
C ILE A 11 -12.57 -10.41 15.66
N GLU A 12 -12.93 -11.52 15.02
CA GLU A 12 -12.05 -12.30 14.17
C GLU A 12 -12.37 -12.11 12.69
N VAL A 13 -11.34 -12.19 11.85
CA VAL A 13 -11.50 -12.22 10.38
C VAL A 13 -11.43 -13.65 9.90
N ILE A 14 -12.45 -14.02 9.13
CA ILE A 14 -12.52 -15.28 8.41
C ILE A 14 -11.99 -15.02 7.01
N LEU A 15 -10.90 -15.71 6.65
CA LEU A 15 -10.37 -15.66 5.30
C LEU A 15 -11.34 -16.44 4.38
N PRO A 16 -11.57 -16.00 3.14
CA PRO A 16 -12.46 -16.71 2.23
C PRO A 16 -11.89 -18.10 1.94
N ASP A 17 -12.71 -19.15 2.11
CA ASP A 17 -12.45 -20.46 1.53
C ASP A 17 -12.95 -20.47 0.08
N ASP A 18 -12.14 -21.06 -0.81
CA ASP A 18 -12.23 -21.04 -2.26
C ASP A 18 -13.64 -21.39 -2.79
N GLY A 19 -14.49 -20.38 -3.00
CA GLY A 19 -15.76 -20.55 -3.74
C GLY A 19 -16.88 -19.56 -3.45
N ARG A 20 -16.92 -18.88 -2.29
CA ARG A 20 -17.97 -17.87 -2.00
C ARG A 20 -17.50 -16.45 -2.30
N ALA A 21 -18.13 -15.82 -3.28
CA ALA A 21 -17.85 -14.42 -3.60
C ALA A 21 -18.39 -13.49 -2.49
N ALA A 22 -17.48 -12.79 -1.80
CA ALA A 22 -17.85 -11.75 -0.85
C ALA A 22 -18.48 -10.55 -1.59
N PRO A 23 -19.50 -9.89 -1.00
CA PRO A 23 -20.08 -8.71 -1.62
C PRO A 23 -19.07 -7.57 -1.70
N CYS A 24 -19.17 -6.74 -2.74
CA CYS A 24 -18.21 -5.67 -2.99
C CYS A 24 -18.67 -4.33 -2.44
N CYS A 25 -17.73 -3.60 -1.83
CA CYS A 25 -17.83 -2.18 -1.54
C CYS A 25 -16.99 -1.37 -2.55
N PRO A 26 -16.92 -0.03 -2.44
CA PRO A 26 -16.08 0.79 -3.33
C PRO A 26 -14.59 0.45 -3.29
N HIS A 27 -14.14 -0.29 -2.26
CA HIS A 27 -12.75 -0.71 -2.07
C HIS A 27 -12.50 -2.19 -2.45
N GLY A 28 -13.41 -2.80 -3.23
CA GLY A 28 -13.34 -4.20 -3.64
C GLY A 28 -14.13 -5.15 -2.72
N PRO A 29 -13.85 -6.47 -2.79
CA PRO A 29 -14.49 -7.48 -1.95
C PRO A 29 -14.36 -7.15 -0.47
N THR A 30 -15.44 -7.34 0.28
CA THR A 30 -15.46 -7.13 1.73
C THR A 30 -14.80 -8.28 2.47
N LEU A 31 -14.45 -8.06 3.74
CA LEU A 31 -13.97 -9.13 4.62
C LEU A 31 -15.15 -9.68 5.44
N LEU A 32 -15.11 -10.98 5.71
CA LEU A 32 -16.05 -11.67 6.59
C LEU A 32 -15.50 -11.64 8.02
N PHE A 33 -16.35 -11.22 8.95
CA PHE A 33 -16.04 -11.09 10.37
C PHE A 33 -16.99 -11.95 11.21
N GLU A 34 -16.48 -12.45 12.32
CA GLU A 34 -17.23 -13.17 13.35
C GLU A 34 -16.89 -12.56 14.71
N LYS A 35 -17.88 -12.33 15.57
CA LYS A 35 -17.61 -11.98 16.98
C LYS A 35 -17.45 -13.25 17.78
N VAL A 36 -16.42 -13.30 18.61
CA VAL A 36 -16.11 -14.43 19.49
C VAL A 36 -16.21 -13.95 20.93
N GLY A 37 -17.12 -14.54 21.70
CA GLY A 37 -17.31 -14.25 23.12
C GLY A 37 -16.17 -14.81 23.98
N LYS A 38 -16.05 -14.31 25.21
CA LYS A 38 -15.01 -14.75 26.17
C LYS A 38 -14.97 -16.26 26.44
N GLY A 39 -16.07 -16.98 26.20
CA GLY A 39 -16.17 -18.45 26.33
C GLY A 39 -15.89 -19.24 25.05
N GLY A 40 -15.48 -18.58 23.96
CA GLY A 40 -15.32 -19.21 22.63
C GLY A 40 -16.64 -19.35 21.86
N GLU A 41 -17.75 -18.82 22.39
CA GLU A 41 -19.03 -18.75 21.70
C GLU A 41 -18.91 -17.87 20.46
N ARG A 42 -19.34 -18.41 19.31
CA ARG A 42 -19.31 -17.70 18.02
C ARG A 42 -20.65 -17.06 17.75
N ASP A 43 -20.63 -15.76 17.47
CA ASP A 43 -21.78 -14.95 17.11
C ASP A 43 -22.02 -14.98 15.58
N ARG A 44 -23.07 -14.30 15.13
CA ARG A 44 -23.44 -14.15 13.73
C ARG A 44 -22.32 -13.45 12.93
N ARG A 45 -22.09 -13.96 11.72
CA ARG A 45 -21.07 -13.47 10.78
C ARG A 45 -21.58 -12.31 9.94
N PHE A 46 -20.69 -11.37 9.62
CA PHE A 46 -21.02 -10.20 8.81
C PHE A 46 -19.88 -9.76 7.90
N TYR A 47 -20.24 -9.14 6.78
CA TYR A 47 -19.34 -8.49 5.85
C TYR A 47 -19.17 -7.01 6.17
N ALA A 48 -17.92 -6.53 6.18
CA ALA A 48 -17.59 -5.11 6.30
C ALA A 48 -16.40 -4.71 5.41
N CYS A 49 -16.20 -3.41 5.24
CA CYS A 49 -15.14 -2.88 4.39
C CYS A 49 -13.75 -3.39 4.82
N SER A 50 -12.93 -3.78 3.84
CA SER A 50 -11.56 -4.27 4.05
C SER A 50 -10.56 -3.14 4.32
N ALA A 51 -10.77 -1.95 3.73
CA ALA A 51 -9.82 -0.84 3.76
C ALA A 51 -10.23 0.33 4.68
N CYS A 52 -11.48 0.38 5.14
CA CYS A 52 -11.97 1.47 6.00
C CYS A 52 -12.53 0.91 7.30
N ARG A 53 -11.98 1.35 8.43
CA ARG A 53 -12.47 1.02 9.77
C ARG A 53 -13.61 1.92 10.21
N ASP A 54 -13.67 3.15 9.72
CA ASP A 54 -14.76 4.07 10.03
C ASP A 54 -15.92 3.87 9.06
N ARG A 55 -17.12 3.62 9.60
CA ARG A 55 -18.35 3.48 8.81
C ARG A 55 -18.75 4.80 8.11
N LYS A 56 -18.18 5.93 8.52
CA LYS A 56 -18.35 7.22 7.82
C LYS A 56 -17.62 7.25 6.48
N ASP A 57 -16.46 6.60 6.38
CA ASP A 57 -15.67 6.55 5.15
C ASP A 57 -16.21 5.46 4.20
N CYS A 58 -16.59 4.30 4.75
CA CYS A 58 -17.32 3.27 4.02
C CYS A 58 -18.38 2.62 4.92
N SER A 59 -19.65 2.91 4.66
CA SER A 59 -20.80 2.44 5.46
C SER A 59 -21.21 1.00 5.15
N PHE A 60 -20.43 0.25 4.37
CA PHE A 60 -20.78 -1.11 3.98
C PHE A 60 -20.92 -2.01 5.20
N PHE A 61 -22.10 -2.61 5.35
CA PHE A 61 -22.39 -3.66 6.32
C PHE A 61 -23.48 -4.60 5.77
N GLN A 62 -23.32 -5.90 5.98
CA GLN A 62 -24.28 -6.92 5.60
C GLN A 62 -24.04 -8.19 6.42
N TRP A 63 -25.08 -8.79 7.00
CA TRP A 63 -24.92 -10.11 7.63
C TRP A 63 -24.74 -11.20 6.57
N GLU A 64 -23.99 -12.27 6.87
CA GLU A 64 -23.69 -13.32 5.89
C GLU A 64 -24.96 -13.98 5.32
N ASP A 65 -25.98 -14.15 6.16
CA ASP A 65 -27.26 -14.79 5.88
C ASP A 65 -28.36 -13.79 5.41
N ASP A 66 -28.04 -12.50 5.25
CA ASP A 66 -28.99 -11.52 4.74
C ASP A 66 -29.36 -11.83 3.28
N LYS A 67 -30.67 -11.98 3.00
CA LYS A 67 -31.19 -11.99 1.63
C LYS A 67 -31.24 -10.56 1.09
N VAL A 68 -30.36 -10.24 0.14
CA VAL A 68 -30.28 -8.90 -0.46
C VAL A 68 -31.20 -8.82 -1.67
N SER A 69 -32.09 -7.82 -1.71
CA SER A 69 -32.94 -7.58 -2.87
C SER A 69 -32.13 -7.06 -4.06
N GLU A 70 -32.62 -7.32 -5.27
CA GLU A 70 -32.02 -6.84 -6.52
C GLU A 70 -31.85 -5.31 -6.53
N ALA A 71 -32.87 -4.57 -6.07
CA ALA A 71 -32.80 -3.11 -5.95
C ALA A 71 -31.65 -2.62 -5.06
N ARG A 72 -31.38 -3.33 -3.95
CA ARG A 72 -30.26 -2.99 -3.04
C ARG A 72 -28.91 -3.33 -3.67
N LEU A 73 -28.81 -4.40 -4.46
CA LEU A 73 -27.61 -4.73 -5.23
C LEU A 73 -27.31 -3.65 -6.28
N LEU A 74 -28.31 -3.25 -7.07
CA LEU A 74 -28.17 -2.21 -8.10
C LEU A 74 -27.79 -0.85 -7.50
N ALA A 75 -28.40 -0.47 -6.38
CA ALA A 75 -28.05 0.77 -5.67
C ALA A 75 -26.58 0.76 -5.19
N ARG A 76 -26.13 -0.37 -4.65
CA ARG A 76 -24.74 -0.55 -4.21
C ARG A 76 -23.77 -0.49 -5.38
N GLU A 77 -24.08 -1.14 -6.50
CA GLU A 77 -23.24 -1.06 -7.70
C GLU A 77 -23.16 0.37 -8.25
N ALA A 78 -24.26 1.12 -8.22
CA ALA A 78 -24.28 2.52 -8.61
C ALA A 78 -23.37 3.37 -7.71
N GLU A 79 -23.45 3.19 -6.39
CA GLU A 79 -22.57 3.87 -5.43
C GLU A 79 -21.09 3.51 -5.68
N ASN A 80 -20.79 2.21 -5.87
CA ASN A 80 -19.45 1.74 -6.18
C ASN A 80 -18.92 2.38 -7.48
N ARG A 81 -19.77 2.56 -8.50
CA ARG A 81 -19.40 3.25 -9.76
C ARG A 81 -19.12 4.73 -9.54
N LEU A 82 -19.89 5.43 -8.71
CA LEU A 82 -19.70 6.85 -8.42
C LEU A 82 -18.38 7.14 -7.69
N LYS A 83 -17.91 6.19 -6.88
CA LYS A 83 -16.63 6.28 -6.14
C LYS A 83 -15.42 5.84 -6.95
N ARG A 84 -15.59 5.42 -8.22
CA ARG A 84 -14.46 5.10 -9.08
C ARG A 84 -13.66 6.36 -9.44
N PRO A 85 -12.37 6.20 -9.71
CA PRO A 85 -11.57 7.30 -10.23
C PRO A 85 -12.16 7.94 -11.48
N GLN A 86 -11.99 9.26 -11.59
CA GLN A 86 -12.46 10.05 -12.73
C GLN A 86 -11.84 9.60 -14.07
N PHE A 87 -10.57 9.20 -14.05
CA PHE A 87 -9.83 8.78 -15.23
C PHE A 87 -9.36 7.33 -15.08
N SER A 88 -9.32 6.59 -16.18
CA SER A 88 -8.62 5.31 -16.22
C SER A 88 -7.11 5.52 -16.15
N GLN A 89 -6.35 4.47 -15.81
CA GLN A 89 -4.88 4.54 -15.79
C GLN A 89 -4.30 4.89 -17.16
N GLN A 90 -4.88 4.39 -18.25
CA GLN A 90 -4.46 4.74 -19.62
C GLN A 90 -4.69 6.21 -19.94
N GLN A 91 -5.83 6.76 -19.50
CA GLN A 91 -6.11 8.18 -19.64
C GLN A 91 -5.11 9.00 -18.83
N TYR A 92 -4.81 8.62 -17.59
CA TYR A 92 -3.78 9.27 -16.78
C TYR A 92 -2.38 9.23 -17.43
N CYS A 93 -1.95 8.10 -17.98
CA CYS A 93 -0.69 8.00 -18.72
C CYS A 93 -0.65 8.99 -19.90
N THR A 94 -1.75 9.09 -20.65
CA THR A 94 -1.86 9.99 -21.81
C THR A 94 -1.84 11.46 -21.38
N ARG A 95 -2.57 11.78 -20.30
CA ARG A 95 -2.59 13.12 -19.69
C ARG A 95 -1.21 13.51 -19.17
N PHE A 96 -0.52 12.62 -18.47
CA PHE A 96 0.82 12.88 -17.94
C PHE A 96 1.82 13.19 -19.04
N ARG A 97 1.83 12.44 -20.15
CA ARG A 97 2.71 12.74 -21.30
C ARG A 97 2.44 14.14 -21.88
N LYS A 98 1.17 14.50 -22.08
CA LYS A 98 0.77 15.84 -22.53
C LYS A 98 1.23 16.91 -21.53
N PHE A 99 0.97 16.68 -20.24
CA PHE A 99 1.36 17.59 -19.17
C PHE A 99 2.89 17.79 -19.07
N ALA A 100 3.65 16.71 -19.16
CA ALA A 100 5.11 16.73 -19.10
C ALA A 100 5.72 17.52 -20.28
N SER A 101 5.09 17.50 -21.45
CA SER A 101 5.49 18.27 -22.64
C SER A 101 5.15 19.76 -22.59
N LEU A 102 4.36 20.22 -21.60
CA LEU A 102 4.01 21.64 -21.49
C LEU A 102 5.23 22.51 -21.14
N PRO A 103 5.22 23.80 -21.53
CA PRO A 103 6.13 24.81 -20.98
C PRO A 103 6.09 24.89 -19.45
N ALA A 104 7.18 25.36 -18.83
CA ALA A 104 7.32 25.35 -17.36
C ALA A 104 6.27 26.23 -16.65
N ASP A 105 5.95 27.39 -17.22
CA ASP A 105 4.93 28.34 -16.76
C ASP A 105 3.49 27.81 -16.88
N GLU A 106 3.31 26.79 -17.72
CA GLU A 106 2.02 26.14 -17.97
C GLU A 106 1.76 24.92 -17.06
N LYS A 107 2.81 24.38 -16.42
CA LYS A 107 2.73 23.23 -15.52
C LYS A 107 2.20 23.66 -14.15
N LYS A 108 0.91 23.41 -13.91
CA LYS A 108 0.24 23.69 -12.63
C LYS A 108 -0.30 22.41 -12.00
N PHE A 109 -0.35 22.38 -10.68
CA PHE A 109 -1.02 21.34 -9.89
C PHE A 109 -2.15 21.95 -9.11
N CYS A 110 -3.36 21.41 -9.24
CA CYS A 110 -4.52 21.83 -8.48
C CYS A 110 -4.51 21.15 -7.11
N GLN A 111 -4.32 21.91 -6.05
CA GLN A 111 -4.27 21.40 -4.68
C GLN A 111 -5.64 20.99 -4.16
N ASP A 112 -6.72 21.60 -4.64
CA ASP A 112 -8.07 21.26 -4.18
C ASP A 112 -8.56 19.95 -4.82
N CYS A 113 -8.25 19.74 -6.11
CA CYS A 113 -8.59 18.52 -6.82
C CYS A 113 -7.54 17.41 -6.70
N GLN A 114 -6.31 17.74 -6.28
CA GLN A 114 -5.16 16.83 -6.27
C GLN A 114 -4.82 16.27 -7.68
N LEU A 115 -4.92 17.13 -8.70
CA LEU A 115 -4.79 16.79 -10.12
C LEU A 115 -3.76 17.66 -10.83
N LEU A 116 -3.16 17.11 -11.88
CA LEU A 116 -2.43 17.83 -12.94
C LEU A 116 -3.42 18.28 -14.04
N PRO A 117 -3.98 19.51 -13.99
CA PRO A 117 -4.87 20.01 -15.04
C PRO A 117 -4.11 20.27 -16.34
N LEU A 118 -4.73 19.90 -17.46
CA LEU A 118 -4.28 20.27 -18.80
C LEU A 118 -4.77 21.70 -19.15
N PRO A 119 -4.18 22.38 -20.16
CA PRO A 119 -4.55 23.76 -20.49
C PRO A 119 -6.05 23.98 -20.74
N GLY A 120 -6.72 23.04 -21.43
CA GLY A 120 -8.17 23.11 -21.69
C GLY A 120 -9.07 22.88 -20.48
N GLU A 121 -8.51 22.57 -19.31
CA GLU A 121 -9.26 22.34 -18.07
C GLU A 121 -9.14 23.53 -17.10
N ARG A 122 -8.34 24.54 -17.43
CA ARG A 122 -8.01 25.64 -16.52
C ARG A 122 -9.22 26.41 -16.02
N ASP A 123 -10.25 26.59 -16.84
CA ASP A 123 -11.45 27.32 -16.47
C ASP A 123 -12.20 26.61 -15.32
N ALA A 124 -12.27 25.28 -15.35
CA ALA A 124 -12.86 24.46 -14.29
C ALA A 124 -12.04 24.49 -12.99
N HIS A 125 -10.81 25.01 -13.04
CA HIS A 125 -9.91 25.16 -11.91
C HIS A 125 -9.60 26.62 -11.55
N SER A 126 -10.32 27.58 -12.16
CA SER A 126 -10.06 29.01 -12.00
C SER A 126 -10.26 29.53 -10.57
N SER A 127 -11.21 28.93 -9.83
CA SER A 127 -11.47 29.23 -8.42
C SER A 127 -10.68 28.35 -7.45
N HIS A 128 -9.92 27.37 -7.96
CA HIS A 128 -9.15 26.43 -7.14
C HIS A 128 -7.74 26.94 -6.85
N ARG A 129 -7.18 26.48 -5.72
CA ARG A 129 -5.76 26.72 -5.39
C ARG A 129 -4.86 25.89 -6.30
N CYS A 130 -4.09 26.56 -7.14
CA CYS A 130 -3.14 25.95 -8.05
C CYS A 130 -1.72 26.46 -7.80
N THR A 131 -0.72 25.57 -7.87
CA THR A 131 0.70 25.91 -7.72
C THR A 131 1.49 25.49 -8.96
N ALA A 132 2.53 26.24 -9.32
CA ALA A 132 3.46 25.84 -10.37
C ALA A 132 4.20 24.54 -9.99
N VAL A 133 4.56 23.73 -10.99
CA VAL A 133 5.17 22.42 -10.80
C VAL A 133 6.46 22.30 -11.59
N THR A 134 7.53 21.94 -10.91
CA THR A 134 8.83 21.63 -11.51
C THR A 134 8.91 20.17 -11.95
N VAL A 135 9.82 19.87 -12.88
CA VAL A 135 10.10 18.48 -13.29
C VAL A 135 10.55 17.63 -12.10
N ALA A 136 11.35 18.19 -11.18
CA ALA A 136 11.78 17.50 -9.98
C ALA A 136 10.60 17.09 -9.07
N GLN A 137 9.58 17.95 -8.94
CA GLN A 137 8.38 17.63 -8.17
C GLN A 137 7.52 16.55 -8.84
N LEU A 138 7.48 16.50 -10.18
CA LEU A 138 6.80 15.41 -10.90
C LEU A 138 7.46 14.04 -10.63
N GLY A 139 8.78 14.03 -10.37
CA GLY A 139 9.51 12.85 -9.93
C GLY A 139 9.32 12.48 -8.46
N ARG A 140 8.64 13.33 -7.67
CA ARG A 140 8.33 13.10 -6.24
C ARG A 140 6.85 13.38 -5.92
N PRO A 141 5.88 12.62 -6.46
CA PRO A 141 4.46 12.92 -6.28
C PRO A 141 4.00 13.10 -4.83
N SER A 142 4.64 12.43 -3.87
CA SER A 142 4.38 12.55 -2.43
C SER A 142 4.69 13.92 -1.82
N VAL A 143 5.37 14.84 -2.55
CA VAL A 143 5.53 16.25 -2.14
C VAL A 143 4.43 17.16 -2.71
N LEU A 144 3.73 16.69 -3.74
CA LEU A 144 2.62 17.40 -4.39
C LEU A 144 1.28 16.97 -3.79
N LEU A 145 1.08 15.66 -3.70
CA LEU A 145 -0.11 15.05 -3.12
C LEU A 145 -0.13 15.29 -1.62
N ARG A 146 -1.24 15.85 -1.14
CA ARG A 146 -1.51 15.92 0.30
C ARG A 146 -1.67 14.49 0.84
N PRO A 147 -0.97 14.12 1.93
CA PRO A 147 -1.13 12.80 2.53
C PRO A 147 -2.58 12.55 2.99
N LEU A 148 -3.10 11.35 2.73
CA LEU A 148 -4.36 10.87 3.30
C LEU A 148 -4.10 10.27 4.68
N ASP A 149 -3.90 11.13 5.67
CA ASP A 149 -3.41 10.79 7.02
C ASP A 149 -4.49 10.31 8.01
N ASN A 150 -5.74 10.15 7.57
CA ASN A 150 -6.81 9.60 8.40
C ASN A 150 -6.46 8.16 8.82
N LYS A 151 -6.19 7.98 10.11
CA LYS A 151 -5.73 6.70 10.70
C LYS A 151 -6.74 5.55 10.56
N LYS A 152 -8.00 5.85 10.27
CA LYS A 152 -9.08 4.87 10.15
C LYS A 152 -9.34 4.40 8.72
N SER A 153 -8.69 5.01 7.73
CA SER A 153 -8.79 4.64 6.32
C SER A 153 -7.39 4.46 5.73
N ASN A 154 -6.89 5.44 4.99
CA ASN A 154 -5.63 5.34 4.25
C ASN A 154 -4.39 5.32 5.16
N ALA A 155 -4.43 6.06 6.29
CA ALA A 155 -3.32 6.20 7.23
C ALA A 155 -1.94 6.39 6.55
N GLN A 156 -1.90 7.23 5.51
CA GLN A 156 -0.73 7.38 4.66
C GLN A 156 0.37 8.12 5.41
N TYR A 157 1.29 7.37 6.01
CA TYR A 157 2.50 7.89 6.62
C TYR A 157 3.65 7.73 5.64
N LEU A 158 4.32 8.83 5.33
CA LEU A 158 5.42 8.90 4.39
C LEU A 158 6.73 8.75 5.15
N PHE A 159 7.56 7.80 4.73
CA PHE A 159 8.90 7.63 5.27
C PHE A 159 9.68 8.94 5.23
N ALA A 160 10.49 9.16 6.26
CA ALA A 160 11.52 10.17 6.22
C ALA A 160 12.59 9.80 5.17
N ASP A 161 13.28 10.80 4.62
CA ASP A 161 14.34 10.57 3.62
C ASP A 161 15.40 9.57 4.14
N ARG A 162 15.79 9.68 5.41
CA ARG A 162 16.73 8.75 6.07
C ARG A 162 16.30 7.28 5.94
N SER A 163 15.07 6.96 6.36
CA SER A 163 14.57 5.58 6.31
C SER A 163 14.37 5.08 4.88
N THR A 164 13.97 5.97 3.96
CA THR A 164 13.83 5.62 2.55
C THR A 164 15.18 5.29 1.90
N ASN A 165 16.22 6.10 2.18
CA ASN A 165 17.57 5.85 1.68
C ASN A 165 18.14 4.54 2.24
N PHE A 166 18.02 4.31 3.56
CA PHE A 166 18.45 3.06 4.18
C PHE A 166 17.82 1.83 3.49
N LEU A 167 16.50 1.86 3.25
CA LEU A 167 15.81 0.77 2.56
C LEU A 167 16.37 0.57 1.14
N LEU A 168 16.50 1.63 0.36
CA LEU A 168 17.01 1.55 -1.01
C LEU A 168 18.43 1.00 -1.07
N ASP A 169 19.34 1.55 -0.26
CA ASP A 169 20.74 1.18 -0.23
C ASP A 169 20.93 -0.26 0.25
N THR A 170 20.17 -0.68 1.27
CA THR A 170 20.17 -2.07 1.75
C THR A 170 19.73 -3.02 0.66
N LEU A 171 18.60 -2.76 0.00
CA LEU A 171 18.08 -3.66 -1.03
C LEU A 171 19.00 -3.73 -2.26
N ALA A 172 19.56 -2.59 -2.67
CA ALA A 172 20.55 -2.55 -3.75
C ALA A 172 21.83 -3.30 -3.37
N GLY A 173 22.32 -3.15 -2.14
CA GLY A 173 23.51 -3.83 -1.61
C GLY A 173 23.34 -5.35 -1.50
N LEU A 174 22.12 -5.81 -1.21
CA LEU A 174 21.75 -7.23 -1.23
C LEU A 174 21.57 -7.80 -2.66
N GLY A 175 21.71 -6.95 -3.69
CA GLY A 175 21.64 -7.36 -5.10
C GLY A 175 20.22 -7.46 -5.65
N TYR A 176 19.19 -6.95 -4.96
CA TYR A 176 17.84 -6.88 -5.53
C TYR A 176 17.77 -5.85 -6.64
N ARG A 177 17.06 -6.18 -7.73
CA ARG A 177 16.87 -5.29 -8.88
C ARG A 177 15.41 -5.05 -9.24
N LYS A 178 14.48 -5.77 -8.62
CA LYS A 178 13.04 -5.52 -8.74
C LYS A 178 12.45 -5.32 -7.35
N VAL A 179 11.92 -4.12 -7.08
CA VAL A 179 11.30 -3.79 -5.79
C VAL A 179 9.79 -3.63 -5.96
N LEU A 180 9.02 -4.59 -5.44
CA LEU A 180 7.57 -4.48 -5.37
C LEU A 180 7.21 -3.60 -4.17
N CYS A 181 6.81 -2.35 -4.45
CA CYS A 181 6.46 -1.36 -3.45
C CYS A 181 4.97 -1.48 -3.10
N VAL A 182 4.62 -2.01 -1.92
CA VAL A 182 3.22 -2.16 -1.48
C VAL A 182 2.90 -1.09 -0.44
N GLY A 183 2.21 -0.02 -0.83
CA GLY A 183 1.91 1.12 0.03
C GLY A 183 3.14 1.98 0.37
N THR A 184 4.19 1.94 -0.45
CA THR A 184 5.48 2.63 -0.18
C THR A 184 5.85 3.66 -1.26
N PRO A 185 5.03 4.70 -1.47
CA PRO A 185 5.22 5.65 -2.58
C PRO A 185 6.57 6.39 -2.54
N ARG A 186 7.08 6.74 -1.35
CA ARG A 186 8.40 7.39 -1.20
C ARG A 186 9.56 6.50 -1.69
N LEU A 187 9.46 5.18 -1.49
CA LEU A 187 10.48 4.25 -1.97
C LEU A 187 10.43 4.12 -3.49
N GLN A 188 9.23 4.02 -4.08
CA GLN A 188 9.03 4.04 -5.54
C GLN A 188 9.67 5.30 -6.16
N GLU A 189 9.41 6.47 -5.58
CA GLU A 189 9.99 7.75 -6.03
C GLU A 189 11.51 7.73 -5.99
N LEU A 190 12.08 7.31 -4.86
CA LEU A 190 13.53 7.32 -4.68
C LEU A 190 14.24 6.35 -5.63
N ILE A 191 13.67 5.16 -5.88
CA ILE A 191 14.20 4.22 -6.87
C ILE A 191 14.27 4.86 -8.25
N LYS A 192 13.20 5.54 -8.68
CA LYS A 192 13.17 6.22 -9.98
C LYS A 192 14.18 7.35 -10.06
N LEU A 193 14.32 8.16 -9.01
CA LEU A 193 15.33 9.22 -8.94
C LEU A 193 16.75 8.67 -9.00
N ARG A 194 17.05 7.59 -8.26
CA ARG A 194 18.35 6.90 -8.32
C ARG A 194 18.69 6.45 -9.73
N ASN A 195 17.71 5.91 -10.47
CA ASN A 195 17.93 5.48 -11.85
C ASN A 195 18.28 6.65 -12.79
N LEU A 196 17.75 7.85 -12.54
CA LEU A 196 18.06 9.05 -13.33
C LEU A 196 19.49 9.55 -13.12
N GLU A 197 20.10 9.26 -11.97
CA GLU A 197 21.51 9.64 -11.72
C GLU A 197 22.50 8.85 -12.57
N GLN A 198 22.11 7.68 -13.09
CA GLN A 198 22.93 6.81 -13.95
C GLN A 198 24.29 6.41 -13.35
N LYS A 199 24.42 6.47 -12.01
CA LYS A 199 25.64 6.08 -11.28
C LYS A 199 25.70 4.60 -10.92
N HIS A 200 24.55 3.94 -10.95
CA HIS A 200 24.38 2.56 -10.51
C HIS A 200 23.53 1.79 -11.50
N GLU A 201 23.59 0.46 -11.44
CA GLU A 201 22.67 -0.36 -12.22
C GLU A 201 21.20 -0.04 -11.86
N PRO A 202 20.33 0.12 -12.89
CA PRO A 202 18.93 0.46 -12.67
C PRO A 202 18.18 -0.61 -11.86
N MET A 203 17.22 -0.15 -11.07
CA MET A 203 16.27 -1.01 -10.37
C MET A 203 14.87 -0.78 -10.93
N LYS A 204 14.14 -1.86 -11.22
CA LYS A 204 12.71 -1.82 -11.57
C LYS A 204 11.89 -1.68 -10.30
N SER A 205 10.78 -0.95 -10.37
CA SER A 205 9.88 -0.79 -9.24
C SER A 205 8.43 -0.69 -9.69
N LEU A 206 7.54 -1.38 -8.98
CA LEU A 206 6.10 -1.39 -9.20
C LEU A 206 5.40 -1.00 -7.90
N LEU A 207 4.61 0.07 -7.94
CA LEU A 207 3.83 0.54 -6.81
C LEU A 207 2.42 -0.07 -6.81
N LEU A 208 2.12 -0.88 -5.80
CA LEU A 208 0.76 -1.32 -5.46
C LEU A 208 0.22 -0.42 -4.35
N ASP A 209 -0.77 0.42 -4.66
CA ASP A 209 -1.36 1.34 -3.67
C ASP A 209 -2.87 1.50 -3.88
N ILE A 210 -3.59 1.78 -2.80
CA ILE A 210 -5.02 2.09 -2.82
C ILE A 210 -5.26 3.56 -3.20
N ASP A 211 -4.26 4.43 -3.01
CA ASP A 211 -4.33 5.83 -3.39
C ASP A 211 -4.13 5.99 -4.90
N PHE A 212 -5.24 5.93 -5.63
CA PHE A 212 -5.23 6.04 -7.09
C PHE A 212 -4.73 7.40 -7.61
N ARG A 213 -4.55 8.42 -6.75
CA ARG A 213 -3.98 9.71 -7.18
C ARG A 213 -2.56 9.56 -7.71
N TYR A 214 -1.83 8.52 -7.31
CA TYR A 214 -0.49 8.22 -7.85
C TYR A 214 -0.51 7.77 -9.33
N ALA A 215 -1.64 7.25 -9.83
CA ALA A 215 -1.77 6.79 -11.22
C ALA A 215 -1.49 7.90 -12.25
N GLN A 216 -1.64 9.18 -11.87
CA GLN A 216 -1.38 10.31 -12.76
C GLN A 216 0.12 10.60 -12.97
N PHE A 217 1.02 9.95 -12.23
CA PHE A 217 2.47 10.21 -12.28
C PHE A 217 3.29 9.00 -12.78
N TYR A 218 2.66 7.83 -12.90
CA TYR A 218 3.33 6.57 -13.22
C TYR A 218 2.73 5.93 -14.47
N SER A 219 3.54 5.17 -15.20
CA SER A 219 3.06 4.38 -16.33
C SER A 219 2.28 3.14 -15.88
N GLN A 220 1.74 2.38 -16.83
CA GLN A 220 0.92 1.19 -16.56
C GLN A 220 1.71 0.05 -15.92
N ASP A 221 3.01 0.00 -16.17
CA ASP A 221 3.98 -0.96 -15.66
C ASP A 221 4.63 -0.53 -14.33
N GLU A 222 4.32 0.67 -13.83
CA GLU A 222 4.91 1.23 -12.61
C GLU A 222 3.91 1.42 -11.47
N PHE A 223 2.61 1.30 -11.74
CA PHE A 223 1.56 1.45 -10.74
C PHE A 223 0.42 0.47 -10.97
N CYS A 224 -0.17 -0.05 -9.88
CA CYS A 224 -1.43 -0.76 -9.91
C CYS A 224 -2.31 -0.30 -8.75
N HIS A 225 -3.56 0.01 -9.07
CA HIS A 225 -4.57 0.29 -8.05
C HIS A 225 -4.90 -1.00 -7.31
N TYR A 226 -4.52 -1.08 -6.05
CA TYR A 226 -4.50 -2.31 -5.29
C TYR A 226 -4.95 -2.12 -3.84
N ASN A 227 -5.76 -3.04 -3.33
CA ASN A 227 -6.11 -3.10 -1.93
C ASN A 227 -5.42 -4.29 -1.26
N MET A 228 -4.47 -3.97 -0.37
CA MET A 228 -3.64 -4.94 0.36
C MET A 228 -4.38 -5.73 1.44
N PHE A 229 -5.60 -5.35 1.83
CA PHE A 229 -6.36 -6.09 2.85
C PHE A 229 -7.17 -7.25 2.28
N ASN A 230 -7.42 -7.27 0.97
CA ASN A 230 -8.25 -8.28 0.30
C ASN A 230 -7.64 -8.77 -1.02
N HIS A 231 -6.36 -8.45 -1.28
CA HIS A 231 -5.66 -8.77 -2.53
C HIS A 231 -6.42 -8.35 -3.81
N HIS A 232 -7.19 -7.25 -3.76
CA HIS A 232 -8.01 -6.82 -4.89
C HIS A 232 -7.27 -5.86 -5.82
N PHE A 233 -7.24 -6.19 -7.10
CA PHE A 233 -6.79 -5.29 -8.17
C PHE A 233 -8.00 -4.63 -8.84
N PHE A 234 -8.09 -3.31 -8.76
CA PHE A 234 -9.20 -2.57 -9.37
C PHE A 234 -9.12 -2.53 -10.90
N GLY A 235 -7.92 -2.74 -11.47
CA GLY A 235 -7.74 -2.95 -12.91
C GLY A 235 -8.05 -4.37 -13.39
N GLY A 236 -8.48 -5.27 -12.48
CA GLY A 236 -8.80 -6.65 -12.78
C GLY A 236 -7.60 -7.41 -13.35
N GLU A 237 -7.87 -8.29 -14.31
CA GLU A 237 -6.86 -9.18 -14.90
C GLU A 237 -5.66 -8.42 -15.51
N ALA A 238 -5.88 -7.23 -16.07
CA ALA A 238 -4.79 -6.43 -16.63
C ALA A 238 -3.73 -6.06 -15.57
N SER A 239 -4.16 -5.72 -14.35
CA SER A 239 -3.23 -5.45 -13.25
C SER A 239 -2.56 -6.73 -12.73
N SER A 240 -3.29 -7.86 -12.72
CA SER A 240 -2.70 -9.17 -12.38
C SER A 240 -1.58 -9.56 -13.34
N VAL A 241 -1.75 -9.32 -14.65
CA VAL A 241 -0.72 -9.55 -15.67
C VAL A 241 0.50 -8.66 -15.45
N VAL A 242 0.30 -7.38 -15.12
CA VAL A 242 1.41 -6.45 -14.78
C VAL A 242 2.20 -6.98 -13.57
N LEU A 243 1.52 -7.40 -12.50
CA LEU A 243 2.19 -7.98 -11.33
C LEU A 243 2.96 -9.25 -11.71
N GLN A 244 2.37 -10.17 -12.47
CA GLN A 244 3.04 -11.41 -12.86
C GLN A 244 4.29 -11.14 -13.73
N ALA A 245 4.20 -10.21 -14.68
CA ALA A 245 5.35 -9.80 -15.47
C ALA A 245 6.45 -9.17 -14.59
N PHE A 246 6.07 -8.39 -13.57
CA PHE A 246 7.00 -7.82 -12.61
C PHE A 246 7.61 -8.88 -11.67
N LEU A 247 6.89 -9.94 -11.30
CA LEU A 247 7.41 -10.96 -10.38
C LEU A 247 8.28 -12.02 -11.05
N ARG A 248 8.19 -12.20 -12.37
CA ARG A 248 9.05 -13.12 -13.11
C ARG A 248 10.49 -12.66 -13.06
N GLU A 249 11.38 -13.45 -12.46
CA GLU A 249 12.81 -13.13 -12.42
C GLU A 249 13.52 -13.62 -13.68
N SER A 250 14.62 -12.95 -14.01
CA SER A 250 15.61 -13.39 -14.99
C SER A 250 16.98 -13.31 -14.33
N ASP A 251 18.02 -13.86 -14.96
CA ASP A 251 19.39 -13.84 -14.40
C ASP A 251 19.79 -12.43 -13.95
N GLY A 252 20.08 -12.29 -12.64
CA GLY A 252 20.47 -11.03 -12.01
C GLY A 252 19.32 -10.08 -11.62
N GLU A 253 18.05 -10.40 -11.91
CA GLU A 253 16.90 -9.55 -11.60
C GLU A 253 16.06 -10.03 -10.40
N LYS A 254 16.71 -10.29 -9.26
CA LYS A 254 16.04 -10.75 -8.04
C LYS A 254 14.99 -9.75 -7.56
N ALA A 255 13.83 -10.26 -7.15
CA ALA A 255 12.72 -9.48 -6.64
C ALA A 255 12.63 -9.48 -5.12
N VAL A 256 12.18 -8.36 -4.57
CA VAL A 256 11.89 -8.18 -3.13
C VAL A 256 10.61 -7.35 -2.97
N MET A 257 9.79 -7.72 -2.00
CA MET A 257 8.59 -6.96 -1.64
C MET A 257 8.86 -6.07 -0.44
N VAL A 258 8.46 -4.80 -0.52
CA VAL A 258 8.56 -3.85 0.59
C VAL A 258 7.18 -3.29 0.88
N ALA A 259 6.62 -3.63 2.04
CA ALA A 259 5.25 -3.28 2.40
C ALA A 259 5.19 -2.39 3.64
N ASP A 260 4.43 -1.29 3.55
CA ASP A 260 4.12 -0.41 4.68
C ASP A 260 2.60 -0.21 4.80
N PRO A 261 1.89 -1.22 5.33
CA PRO A 261 0.46 -1.15 5.47
C PRO A 261 0.02 -0.22 6.61
N PRO A 262 -1.22 0.30 6.59
CA PRO A 262 -1.79 1.05 7.71
C PRO A 262 -1.61 0.32 9.05
N PHE A 263 -1.04 1.00 10.07
CA PHE A 263 -0.81 0.39 11.39
C PHE A 263 -2.10 -0.03 12.09
N GLY A 264 -3.18 0.70 11.80
CA GLY A 264 -4.53 0.26 12.06
C GLY A 264 -4.98 -0.76 11.02
N GLY A 265 -4.16 -1.75 10.69
CA GLY A 265 -4.51 -2.85 9.79
C GLY A 265 -4.83 -4.10 10.59
N LEU A 266 -5.54 -5.05 9.97
CA LEU A 266 -5.68 -6.40 10.53
C LEU A 266 -4.51 -7.24 9.98
N VAL A 267 -3.67 -7.75 10.87
CA VAL A 267 -2.43 -8.48 10.52
C VAL A 267 -2.73 -9.70 9.64
N LYS A 268 -3.75 -10.48 9.97
CA LYS A 268 -4.09 -11.72 9.26
C LYS A 268 -4.48 -11.49 7.78
N PRO A 269 -5.39 -10.55 7.43
CA PRO A 269 -5.66 -10.20 6.02
C PRO A 269 -4.44 -9.65 5.24
N LEU A 270 -3.59 -8.87 5.90
CA LEU A 270 -2.34 -8.38 5.29
C LEU A 270 -1.39 -9.53 4.98
N ALA A 271 -1.12 -10.38 5.97
CA ALA A 271 -0.28 -11.56 5.82
C ALA A 271 -0.81 -12.48 4.71
N ASN A 272 -2.12 -12.73 4.66
CA ASN A 272 -2.74 -13.50 3.58
C ASN A 272 -2.47 -12.89 2.19
N SER A 273 -2.66 -11.57 2.04
CA SER A 273 -2.41 -10.90 0.76
C SER A 273 -0.93 -10.95 0.34
N PHE A 274 0.00 -10.86 1.30
CA PHE A 274 1.43 -11.02 1.05
C PHE A 274 1.80 -12.46 0.70
N SER A 275 1.20 -13.46 1.37
CA SER A 275 1.34 -14.87 1.03
C SER A 275 0.85 -15.17 -0.38
N LEU A 276 -0.28 -14.59 -0.82
CA LEU A 276 -0.78 -14.73 -2.20
C LEU A 276 0.20 -14.14 -3.23
N ILE A 277 0.81 -12.99 -2.93
CA ILE A 277 1.87 -12.42 -3.79
C ILE A 277 3.09 -13.35 -3.83
N SER A 278 3.54 -13.85 -2.68
CA SER A 278 4.67 -14.81 -2.57
C SER A 278 4.40 -16.10 -3.34
N GLN A 279 3.18 -16.64 -3.27
CA GLN A 279 2.75 -17.81 -4.04
C GLN A 279 2.76 -17.55 -5.55
N THR A 280 2.26 -16.38 -5.99
CA THR A 280 2.35 -15.99 -7.41
C THR A 280 3.80 -15.87 -7.86
N TRP A 281 4.67 -15.25 -7.05
CA TRP A 281 6.11 -15.17 -7.34
C TRP A 281 6.72 -16.57 -7.47
N ARG A 282 6.46 -17.48 -6.53
CA ARG A 282 6.97 -18.87 -6.54
C ARG A 282 6.54 -19.63 -7.79
N LYS A 283 5.27 -19.53 -8.18
CA LYS A 283 4.72 -20.17 -9.39
C LYS A 283 5.38 -19.68 -10.69
N LEU A 284 5.99 -18.50 -10.68
CA LEU A 284 6.64 -17.89 -11.83
C LEU A 284 8.14 -18.21 -11.92
N GLN A 285 8.73 -18.74 -10.85
CA GLN A 285 10.13 -19.17 -10.86
C GLN A 285 10.23 -20.57 -11.51
N SER A 286 11.39 -20.88 -12.12
CA SER A 286 11.64 -22.23 -12.65
C SER A 286 11.58 -23.29 -11.54
N SER A 287 11.29 -24.53 -11.93
CA SER A 287 10.98 -25.68 -11.08
C SER A 287 12.03 -26.07 -10.02
N ASP A 288 13.19 -25.40 -10.00
CA ASP A 288 14.27 -25.65 -9.05
C ASP A 288 14.15 -24.82 -7.75
N SER A 289 13.18 -23.90 -7.68
CA SER A 289 12.90 -23.13 -6.46
C SER A 289 12.06 -23.93 -5.46
N SER A 290 12.76 -24.78 -4.69
CA SER A 290 12.24 -25.45 -3.49
C SER A 290 11.57 -24.45 -2.55
N ASP A 291 10.31 -24.67 -2.17
CA ASP A 291 9.50 -24.10 -1.06
C ASP A 291 9.80 -22.65 -0.58
N ALA A 292 10.44 -21.84 -1.40
CA ALA A 292 11.03 -20.57 -0.99
C ALA A 292 9.94 -19.52 -0.98
N ASP A 293 9.95 -18.67 0.03
CA ASP A 293 9.14 -17.47 0.07
C ASP A 293 9.84 -16.33 -0.67
N MET A 294 9.05 -15.49 -1.33
CA MET A 294 9.53 -14.23 -1.89
C MET A 294 10.22 -13.41 -0.78
N PRO A 295 11.43 -12.90 -1.00
CA PRO A 295 12.06 -12.00 -0.04
C PRO A 295 11.20 -10.78 0.23
N MET A 296 11.06 -10.42 1.51
CA MET A 296 10.16 -9.35 1.93
C MET A 296 10.72 -8.53 3.09
N MET A 297 10.44 -7.22 3.08
CA MET A 297 10.49 -6.34 4.25
C MET A 297 9.09 -5.80 4.53
N TRP A 298 8.48 -6.26 5.62
CA TRP A 298 7.22 -5.73 6.15
C TRP A 298 7.52 -4.71 7.26
N ILE A 299 7.24 -3.44 6.98
CA ILE A 299 7.35 -2.35 7.93
C ILE A 299 6.10 -2.31 8.82
N PHE A 300 6.25 -2.51 10.13
CA PHE A 300 5.11 -2.52 11.05
C PHE A 300 5.52 -2.23 12.51
N PRO A 301 4.58 -1.85 13.40
CA PRO A 301 4.92 -1.62 14.80
C PRO A 301 5.38 -2.89 15.53
N TYR A 302 6.45 -2.79 16.33
CA TYR A 302 7.11 -3.96 16.96
C TYR A 302 6.18 -4.82 17.81
N PHE A 303 5.17 -4.22 18.45
CA PHE A 303 4.25 -4.92 19.34
C PHE A 303 3.28 -5.88 18.60
N PHE A 304 3.31 -5.90 17.27
CA PHE A 304 2.60 -6.89 16.46
C PHE A 304 3.43 -8.14 16.13
N GLU A 305 4.69 -8.22 16.57
CA GLU A 305 5.58 -9.36 16.29
C GLU A 305 4.92 -10.72 16.53
N PRO A 306 4.24 -10.99 17.68
CA PRO A 306 3.63 -12.30 17.91
C PRO A 306 2.61 -12.69 16.84
N ARG A 307 1.78 -11.73 16.39
CA ARG A 307 0.75 -11.96 15.36
C ARG A 307 1.35 -12.10 13.97
N ILE A 308 2.42 -11.36 13.68
CA ILE A 308 3.15 -11.49 12.41
C ILE A 308 3.78 -12.87 12.32
N ARG A 309 4.48 -13.33 13.37
CA ARG A 309 5.14 -14.65 13.41
C ARG A 309 4.14 -15.80 13.43
N GLU A 310 2.96 -15.62 14.00
CA GLU A 310 1.86 -16.58 13.89
C GLU A 310 1.42 -16.79 12.43
N CYS A 311 1.35 -15.71 11.64
CA CYS A 311 0.94 -15.78 10.24
C CYS A 311 2.10 -16.15 9.30
N LEU A 312 3.32 -15.70 9.61
CA LEU A 312 4.52 -15.79 8.77
C LEU A 312 5.72 -16.19 9.66
N PRO A 313 5.87 -17.49 9.98
CA PRO A 313 6.84 -17.97 10.98
C PRO A 313 8.31 -17.73 10.63
N SER A 314 8.63 -17.58 9.33
CA SER A 314 9.99 -17.31 8.83
C SER A 314 10.44 -15.86 9.07
N PHE A 315 9.55 -14.96 9.50
CA PHE A 315 9.91 -13.57 9.75
C PHE A 315 10.61 -13.34 11.08
N THR A 316 11.65 -12.50 10.99
CA THR A 316 12.41 -11.96 12.11
C THR A 316 12.30 -10.45 12.11
N MET A 317 12.20 -9.85 13.31
CA MET A 317 12.22 -8.41 13.48
C MET A 317 13.67 -7.89 13.54
N LEU A 318 13.98 -6.85 12.78
CA LEU A 318 15.24 -6.12 12.85
C LEU A 318 15.10 -4.90 13.77
N ASP A 319 16.21 -4.47 14.37
CA ASP A 319 16.24 -3.34 15.32
C ASP A 319 16.11 -1.96 14.65
N TYR A 320 16.17 -1.89 13.32
CA TYR A 320 16.09 -0.63 12.58
C TYR A 320 14.77 0.10 12.86
N GLN A 321 14.89 1.32 13.36
CA GLN A 321 13.79 2.22 13.65
C GLN A 321 13.38 2.97 12.39
N VAL A 322 12.20 2.69 11.87
CA VAL A 322 11.67 3.37 10.69
C VAL A 322 11.02 4.70 11.11
N ASP A 323 11.46 5.80 10.49
CA ASP A 323 11.01 7.16 10.76
C ASP A 323 10.04 7.67 9.67
N TYR A 324 9.11 8.54 10.06
CA TYR A 324 8.08 9.10 9.18
C TYR A 324 7.98 10.62 9.30
N ASP A 325 7.90 11.32 8.17
CA ASP A 325 7.84 12.78 8.12
C ASP A 325 6.53 13.35 8.66
N ASN A 326 5.42 12.64 8.47
CA ASN A 326 4.07 13.12 8.80
C ASN A 326 3.39 12.35 9.94
N HIS A 327 4.08 11.43 10.63
CA HIS A 327 3.52 10.79 11.82
C HIS A 327 3.80 11.62 13.09
N PRO A 328 2.80 11.98 13.92
CA PRO A 328 2.99 12.88 15.07
C PRO A 328 3.91 12.31 16.16
N LEU A 329 4.05 10.99 16.25
CA LEU A 329 4.79 10.30 17.33
C LEU A 329 5.97 9.45 16.86
N TYR A 330 6.12 9.21 15.55
CA TYR A 330 7.08 8.23 15.00
C TYR A 330 8.16 8.97 14.23
N LYS A 331 8.86 9.83 14.97
CA LYS A 331 9.90 10.72 14.46
C LYS A 331 11.13 10.61 15.35
N HIS A 332 12.29 10.69 14.72
CA HIS A 332 13.54 10.90 15.43
C HIS A 332 13.66 12.35 15.92
N GLY A 333 14.10 12.57 17.16
CA GLY A 333 14.41 13.90 17.69
C GLY A 333 13.76 14.25 19.04
N LYS A 334 13.97 15.51 19.49
CA LYS A 334 13.59 16.01 20.83
C LYS A 334 12.07 16.25 21.03
N THR A 335 11.27 16.20 19.97
CA THR A 335 9.85 16.60 19.98
C THR A 335 8.85 15.45 19.77
N GLY A 336 9.30 14.18 19.93
CA GLY A 336 8.45 12.97 19.86
C GLY A 336 8.71 11.98 21.01
N ARG A 337 8.10 10.78 20.96
CA ARG A 337 8.63 9.65 21.75
C ARG A 337 10.10 9.47 21.35
N LYS A 338 11.00 9.18 22.31
CA LYS A 338 12.44 9.12 22.05
C LYS A 338 12.85 8.19 20.89
N GLN A 339 11.98 7.25 20.48
CA GLN A 339 12.20 6.25 19.44
C GLN A 339 10.88 5.93 18.70
N SER A 340 10.94 5.73 17.38
CA SER A 340 9.81 5.19 16.60
C SER A 340 9.49 3.76 17.08
N PRO A 341 8.22 3.32 17.17
CA PRO A 341 7.87 1.94 17.45
C PRO A 341 7.83 1.07 16.18
N VAL A 342 8.09 1.63 15.01
CA VAL A 342 8.01 0.89 13.74
C VAL A 342 9.36 0.22 13.44
N ARG A 343 9.31 -1.06 13.08
CA ARG A 343 10.45 -1.93 12.79
C ARG A 343 10.28 -2.62 11.44
N LEU A 344 11.33 -3.28 10.99
CA LEU A 344 11.32 -4.14 9.80
C LEU A 344 11.14 -5.61 10.22
N PHE A 345 10.15 -6.28 9.64
CA PHE A 345 9.98 -7.73 9.72
C PHE A 345 10.38 -8.34 8.39
N THR A 346 11.26 -9.36 8.37
CA THR A 346 11.83 -9.88 7.13
C THR A 346 12.17 -11.36 7.20
N ASN A 347 12.10 -12.04 6.05
CA ASN A 347 12.61 -13.41 5.84
C ASN A 347 14.00 -13.40 5.20
N ILE A 348 14.57 -12.22 4.95
CA ILE A 348 15.98 -12.06 4.58
C ILE A 348 16.82 -12.34 5.82
N CYS A 349 17.96 -13.00 5.64
CA CYS A 349 18.88 -13.31 6.72
C CYS A 349 19.30 -12.02 7.45
N PRO A 350 19.04 -11.87 8.77
CA PRO A 350 19.37 -10.65 9.50
C PRO A 350 20.87 -10.29 9.47
N LYS A 351 21.75 -11.28 9.29
CA LYS A 351 23.20 -11.07 9.19
C LYS A 351 23.61 -10.30 7.93
N ASP A 352 22.79 -10.38 6.88
CA ASP A 352 23.06 -9.72 5.61
C ASP A 352 22.56 -8.27 5.61
N VAL A 353 21.72 -7.90 6.58
CA VAL A 353 21.19 -6.53 6.74
C VAL A 353 22.07 -5.74 7.72
N VAL A 354 22.99 -4.95 7.19
CA VAL A 354 23.90 -4.12 8.00
C VAL A 354 23.20 -2.82 8.39
N LEU A 355 23.03 -2.58 9.69
CA LEU A 355 22.45 -1.34 10.21
C LEU A 355 23.49 -0.20 10.24
N PRO A 356 23.09 1.06 9.98
CA PRO A 356 24.00 2.19 9.84
C PRO A 356 24.67 2.58 11.17
N LYS A 357 26.01 2.59 11.19
CA LYS A 357 26.78 2.91 12.41
C LYS A 357 26.69 4.38 12.78
N GLU A 358 26.54 5.24 11.78
CA GLU A 358 26.37 6.69 11.88
C GLU A 358 25.11 7.04 12.69
N GLU A 359 24.17 6.12 12.73
CA GLU A 359 22.90 6.20 13.45
C GLU A 359 22.93 5.52 14.82
N SER A 360 24.14 5.18 15.30
CA SER A 360 24.39 4.52 16.59
C SER A 360 23.97 3.05 16.70
N TYR A 361 23.69 2.37 15.58
CA TYR A 361 23.56 0.90 15.59
C TYR A 361 24.94 0.22 15.73
N ARG A 362 24.96 -0.95 16.39
CA ARG A 362 26.17 -1.73 16.68
C ARG A 362 25.90 -3.21 16.40
N TYR A 363 26.95 -3.95 16.06
CA TYR A 363 26.92 -5.39 15.77
C TYR A 363 27.33 -6.20 17.00
#